data_AF-A0A358M3T9-F1
#
_entry.id   AF-A0A358M3T9-F1
#
_cell.length_a   1.000
_cell.length_b   1.000
_cell.length_c   1.000
_cell.angle_alpha   90.00
_cell.angle_beta   90.00
_cell.angle_gamma   90.00
#
_symmetry.space_group_name_H-M   'P 1'
#
loop_
_entity.id
_entity.type
_entity.pdbx_description
1 polymer ?
#
loop_
_entity_poly.entity_id
_entity_poly.type
_entity_poly.pdbx_seq_one_letter_code
_entity_poly.pdbx_strand_id
1 'polypeptide(L)'
;MKLYETDGHCAAFTATVLSCEAAPDGTYEIVLDRTAFFPEGGGQSSDRGTLGGQPVLRLRTDAERSEVYHAVALPIAPGSQVEGRIDMEKRFSDMQNHTAEHIVSGTVHALYGYDNVGFHMGEEEITMDFSGRLSTKQLAEIERQANRAVYADLPVEISFHEPGSLEGISYRSKKELTSVVRLVEIKGVDRCACCAPHVAR
;
A
#
# COMPACT_ATOMS: atom_id res chain seq x y z
N MET A 1 -1.14 -14.95 -5.73
CA MET A 1 -0.31 -14.51 -4.59
C MET A 1 0.11 -13.05 -4.77
N LYS A 2 0.00 -12.22 -3.72
CA LYS A 2 0.30 -10.78 -3.78
C LYS A 2 1.65 -10.53 -3.09
N LEU A 3 2.73 -10.45 -3.88
CA LEU A 3 4.10 -10.37 -3.36
C LEU A 3 4.36 -9.06 -2.60
N TYR A 4 3.68 -7.99 -3.01
CA TYR A 4 3.79 -6.65 -2.40
C TYR A 4 3.28 -6.60 -0.95
N GLU A 5 2.50 -7.58 -0.49
CA GLU A 5 2.00 -7.62 0.89
C GLU A 5 3.12 -7.96 1.87
N THR A 6 4.09 -8.79 1.44
CA THR A 6 5.23 -9.24 2.25
C THR A 6 6.53 -8.51 1.93
N ASP A 7 6.71 -8.10 0.66
CA ASP A 7 7.92 -7.41 0.20
C ASP A 7 7.55 -6.25 -0.73
N GLY A 8 7.47 -5.04 -0.16
CA GLY A 8 7.23 -3.81 -0.91
C GLY A 8 8.39 -3.39 -1.82
N HIS A 9 9.59 -3.95 -1.64
CA HIS A 9 10.79 -3.63 -2.42
C HIS A 9 11.02 -4.59 -3.61
N CYS A 10 10.11 -5.54 -3.82
CA CYS A 10 10.15 -6.45 -4.96
C CYS A 10 9.99 -5.70 -6.29
N ALA A 11 11.13 -5.36 -6.91
CA ALA A 11 11.20 -4.55 -8.13
C ALA A 11 10.90 -5.34 -9.42
N ALA A 12 11.14 -6.65 -9.40
CA ALA A 12 10.90 -7.54 -10.53
C ALA A 12 10.52 -8.94 -10.05
N PHE A 13 9.68 -9.61 -10.82
CA PHE A 13 9.21 -10.97 -10.51
C PHE A 13 8.89 -11.73 -11.80
N THR A 14 8.88 -13.06 -11.72
CA THR A 14 8.36 -13.93 -12.79
C THR A 14 7.02 -14.52 -12.37
N ALA A 15 6.09 -14.69 -13.32
CA ALA A 15 4.77 -15.23 -13.06
C ALA A 15 4.23 -16.02 -14.24
N THR A 16 3.25 -16.89 -13.97
CA THR A 16 2.47 -17.61 -14.97
C THR A 16 1.19 -16.84 -15.26
N VAL A 17 0.88 -16.63 -16.54
CA VAL A 17 -0.40 -16.06 -16.97
C VAL A 17 -1.52 -17.09 -16.73
N LEU A 18 -2.52 -16.73 -15.92
CA LEU A 18 -3.68 -17.58 -15.65
C LEU A 18 -4.81 -17.33 -16.65
N SER A 19 -5.08 -16.06 -16.96
CA SER A 19 -6.08 -15.66 -17.94
C SER A 19 -5.65 -14.40 -18.68
N CYS A 20 -6.21 -14.24 -19.88
CA CYS A 20 -6.03 -13.06 -20.72
C CYS A 20 -7.35 -12.85 -21.48
N GLU A 21 -8.07 -11.78 -21.13
CA GLU A 21 -9.40 -11.49 -21.68
C GLU A 21 -9.38 -10.13 -22.37
N ALA A 22 -9.99 -10.03 -23.56
CA ALA A 22 -10.11 -8.76 -24.26
C ALA A 22 -11.12 -7.84 -23.55
N ALA A 23 -10.74 -6.60 -23.30
CA ALA A 23 -11.58 -5.58 -22.69
C ALA A 23 -12.27 -4.70 -23.75
N PRO A 24 -13.42 -4.08 -23.44
CA PRO A 24 -14.15 -3.21 -24.37
C PRO A 24 -13.35 -2.00 -24.87
N ASP A 25 -12.34 -1.56 -24.12
CA ASP A 25 -11.46 -0.44 -24.46
C ASP A 25 -10.30 -0.83 -25.41
N GLY A 26 -10.29 -2.07 -25.90
CA GLY A 26 -9.27 -2.59 -26.81
C GLY A 26 -7.99 -3.06 -26.11
N THR A 27 -7.95 -3.03 -24.78
CA THR A 27 -6.86 -3.62 -23.99
C THR A 27 -7.13 -5.10 -23.67
N TYR A 28 -6.18 -5.76 -23.03
CA TYR A 28 -6.32 -7.13 -22.51
C TYR A 28 -6.10 -7.13 -21.01
N GLU A 29 -7.05 -7.69 -20.25
CA GLU A 29 -6.91 -7.88 -18.81
C GLU A 29 -6.26 -9.23 -18.51
N ILE A 30 -5.12 -9.17 -17.81
CA ILE A 30 -4.30 -10.34 -17.48
C ILE A 30 -4.35 -10.63 -15.97
N VAL A 31 -4.63 -11.88 -15.61
CA VAL A 31 -4.49 -12.39 -14.24
C VAL A 31 -3.26 -13.29 -14.16
N LEU A 32 -2.48 -13.14 -13.09
CA LEU A 32 -1.24 -13.87 -12.84
C LEU A 32 -1.36 -14.75 -11.59
N ASP A 33 -0.61 -15.86 -11.55
CA ASP A 33 -0.50 -16.70 -10.35
C ASP A 33 0.10 -15.95 -9.15
N ARG A 34 0.99 -15.00 -9.42
CA ARG A 34 1.55 -14.06 -8.46
C ARG A 34 1.87 -12.71 -9.10
N THR A 35 1.79 -11.64 -8.30
CA THR A 35 2.14 -10.30 -8.76
C THR A 35 2.78 -9.46 -7.66
N ALA A 36 3.77 -8.66 -8.04
CA ALA A 36 4.32 -7.59 -7.20
C ALA A 36 3.68 -6.22 -7.48
N PHE A 37 2.79 -6.10 -8.47
CA PHE A 37 2.04 -4.87 -8.73
C PHE A 37 0.99 -4.68 -7.63
N PHE A 38 1.17 -3.66 -6.82
CA PHE A 38 0.18 -3.13 -5.91
C PHE A 38 -0.87 -2.37 -6.72
N PRO A 39 -2.13 -2.84 -6.74
CA PRO A 39 -3.23 -2.02 -7.22
C PRO A 39 -3.46 -0.85 -6.24
N GLU A 40 -4.41 0.03 -6.52
CA GLU A 40 -4.76 1.07 -5.56
C GLU A 40 -5.27 0.50 -4.22
N GLY A 41 -4.98 1.19 -3.10
CA GLY A 41 -5.44 0.78 -1.78
C GLY A 41 -4.94 1.67 -0.64
N GLY A 42 -5.75 1.81 0.41
CA GLY A 42 -5.36 2.59 1.60
C GLY A 42 -5.11 4.08 1.35
N GLY A 43 -5.54 4.61 0.20
CA GLY A 43 -5.24 5.99 -0.24
C GLY A 43 -3.95 6.14 -1.05
N GLN A 44 -3.19 5.06 -1.27
CA GLN A 44 -2.04 5.03 -2.17
C GLN A 44 -2.45 4.64 -3.58
N SER A 45 -1.86 5.34 -4.56
CA SER A 45 -2.07 5.08 -5.98
C SER A 45 -1.51 3.72 -6.41
N SER A 46 -2.10 3.16 -7.46
CA SER A 46 -1.63 1.95 -8.10
C SER A 46 -0.24 2.10 -8.71
N ASP A 47 0.51 1.02 -8.80
CA ASP A 47 1.81 1.02 -9.47
C ASP A 47 1.78 1.24 -10.97
N ARG A 48 2.96 1.57 -11.48
CA ARG A 48 3.32 1.56 -12.89
C ARG A 48 4.42 0.52 -13.14
N GLY A 49 4.60 0.17 -14.40
CA GLY A 49 5.66 -0.76 -14.79
C GLY A 49 5.37 -1.49 -16.09
N THR A 50 6.04 -2.63 -16.28
CA THR A 50 5.87 -3.47 -17.47
C THR A 50 5.58 -4.92 -17.12
N LEU A 51 4.83 -5.60 -17.98
CA LEU A 51 4.52 -7.02 -17.88
C LEU A 51 4.79 -7.68 -19.24
N GLY A 52 5.69 -8.65 -19.29
CA GLY A 52 6.11 -9.26 -20.56
C GLY A 52 6.73 -8.25 -21.54
N GLY A 53 7.35 -7.19 -21.03
CA GLY A 53 8.01 -6.14 -21.83
C GLY A 53 7.09 -5.03 -22.35
N GLN A 54 5.79 -5.07 -22.07
CA GLN A 54 4.85 -3.99 -22.43
C GLN A 54 4.34 -3.22 -21.20
N PRO A 55 3.99 -1.94 -21.34
CA PRO A 55 3.45 -1.14 -20.24
C PRO A 55 2.17 -1.74 -19.65
N VAL A 56 2.08 -1.74 -18.32
CA VAL A 56 0.81 -1.95 -17.62
C VAL A 56 0.06 -0.63 -17.61
N LEU A 57 -1.10 -0.60 -18.26
CA LEU A 57 -1.91 0.61 -18.48
C LEU A 57 -2.84 0.90 -17.31
N ARG A 58 -3.33 -0.15 -16.64
CA ARG A 58 -4.25 -0.07 -15.52
C ARG A 58 -4.13 -1.31 -14.65
N LEU A 59 -4.26 -1.12 -13.34
CA LEU A 59 -4.43 -2.20 -12.37
C LEU A 59 -5.84 -2.12 -11.79
N ARG A 60 -6.50 -3.26 -11.66
CA ARG A 60 -7.82 -3.36 -11.02
C ARG A 60 -7.83 -4.55 -10.08
N THR A 61 -8.46 -4.40 -8.93
CA THR A 61 -8.70 -5.52 -8.01
C THR A 61 -10.13 -6.02 -8.17
N ASP A 62 -10.32 -7.33 -8.17
CA ASP A 62 -11.61 -7.95 -7.90
C ASP A 62 -11.63 -8.37 -6.43
N ALA A 63 -12.49 -7.72 -5.65
CA ALA A 63 -12.58 -7.97 -4.21
C ALA A 63 -13.18 -9.34 -3.88
N GLU A 64 -14.05 -9.89 -4.73
CA GLU A 64 -14.67 -11.20 -4.52
C GLU A 64 -13.68 -12.34 -4.80
N ARG A 65 -12.84 -12.16 -5.83
CA ARG A 65 -11.84 -13.16 -6.26
C ARG A 65 -10.47 -12.95 -5.62
N SER A 66 -10.23 -11.80 -5.00
CA SER A 66 -8.91 -11.38 -4.49
C SER A 66 -7.83 -11.37 -5.59
N GLU A 67 -8.24 -11.13 -6.84
CA GLU A 67 -7.39 -11.13 -8.02
C GLU A 67 -6.99 -9.71 -8.42
N VAL A 68 -5.81 -9.58 -9.02
CA VAL A 68 -5.31 -8.33 -9.61
C VAL A 68 -5.26 -8.50 -11.12
N TYR A 69 -5.99 -7.65 -11.82
CA TYR A 69 -6.06 -7.57 -13.27
C TYR A 69 -5.07 -6.52 -13.77
N HIS A 70 -4.25 -6.91 -14.75
CA HIS A 70 -3.25 -6.07 -15.38
C HIS A 70 -3.69 -5.77 -16.81
N ALA A 71 -4.11 -4.54 -17.09
CA ALA A 71 -4.49 -4.15 -18.44
C ALA A 71 -3.24 -3.85 -19.27
N VAL A 72 -3.11 -4.49 -20.42
CA VAL A 72 -1.99 -4.31 -21.36
C VAL A 72 -2.49 -4.17 -22.81
N ALA A 73 -1.64 -3.67 -23.71
CA ALA A 73 -2.03 -3.39 -25.09
C ALA A 73 -2.11 -4.64 -25.98
N LEU A 74 -1.25 -5.64 -25.75
CA LEU A 74 -1.16 -6.86 -26.54
C LEU A 74 -1.50 -8.09 -25.67
N PRO A 75 -2.18 -9.11 -26.22
CA PRO A 75 -2.52 -10.29 -25.46
C PRO A 75 -1.27 -11.09 -25.09
N ILE A 76 -1.31 -11.75 -23.94
CA ILE A 76 -0.31 -12.75 -23.54
C ILE A 76 -1.04 -14.07 -23.30
N ALA A 77 -0.61 -15.15 -23.96
CA ALA A 77 -1.32 -16.42 -23.88
C ALA A 77 -1.32 -17.00 -22.45
N PRO A 78 -2.47 -17.51 -21.96
CA PRO A 78 -2.50 -18.29 -20.72
C PRO A 78 -1.50 -19.44 -20.72
N GLY A 79 -0.87 -19.68 -19.58
CA GLY A 79 0.24 -20.62 -19.39
C GLY A 79 1.63 -20.07 -19.73
N SER A 80 1.73 -18.87 -20.31
CA SER A 80 3.02 -18.23 -20.59
C SER A 80 3.72 -17.81 -19.30
N GLN A 81 5.06 -17.94 -19.28
CA GLN A 81 5.91 -17.32 -18.26
C GLN A 81 6.24 -15.89 -18.68
N VAL A 82 6.02 -14.93 -17.79
CA VAL A 82 6.28 -13.51 -18.02
C VAL A 82 7.10 -12.91 -16.88
N GLU A 83 7.87 -11.87 -17.20
CA GLU A 83 8.51 -11.00 -16.21
C GLU A 83 7.66 -9.76 -16.00
N GLY A 84 7.40 -9.41 -14.74
CA GLY A 84 6.86 -8.13 -14.32
C GLY A 84 7.96 -7.26 -13.72
N ARG A 85 7.97 -5.97 -14.07
CA ARG A 85 8.90 -4.96 -13.54
C ARG A 85 8.12 -3.77 -13.02
N ILE A 86 8.39 -3.38 -11.78
CA ILE A 86 7.76 -2.23 -11.12
C ILE A 86 8.59 -0.97 -11.41
N ASP A 87 7.90 0.14 -11.66
CA ASP A 87 8.51 1.46 -11.61
C ASP A 87 8.86 1.80 -10.15
N MET A 88 10.10 1.48 -9.77
CA MET A 88 10.56 1.64 -8.40
C MET A 88 10.72 3.11 -7.97
N GLU A 89 10.87 4.04 -8.90
CA GLU A 89 10.93 5.46 -8.57
C GLU A 89 9.57 5.92 -8.03
N LYS A 90 8.50 5.63 -8.79
CA LYS A 90 7.11 5.89 -8.38
C LYS A 90 6.77 5.12 -7.09
N ARG A 91 7.02 3.80 -7.07
CA ARG A 91 6.69 2.92 -5.93
C ARG A 91 7.36 3.37 -4.64
N PHE A 92 8.65 3.70 -4.70
CA PHE A 92 9.40 4.08 -3.50
C PHE A 92 8.92 5.43 -2.95
N SER A 93 8.64 6.41 -3.83
CA SER A 93 8.02 7.68 -3.44
C SER A 93 6.67 7.44 -2.72
N ASP A 94 5.81 6.60 -3.28
CA ASP A 94 4.52 6.27 -2.66
C ASP A 94 4.69 5.57 -1.30
N MET A 95 5.63 4.62 -1.19
CA MET A 95 5.96 3.94 0.08
C MET A 95 6.46 4.91 1.16
N GLN A 96 7.33 5.86 0.79
CA GLN A 96 7.84 6.88 1.71
C GLN A 96 6.69 7.74 2.24
N ASN A 97 5.85 8.21 1.32
CA ASN A 97 4.69 9.05 1.61
C ASN A 97 3.64 8.35 2.47
N HIS A 98 3.35 7.07 2.20
CA HIS A 98 2.42 6.29 3.02
C HIS A 98 2.98 6.02 4.41
N THR A 99 4.28 5.74 4.52
CA THR A 99 4.93 5.54 5.82
C THR A 99 4.97 6.83 6.62
N ALA A 100 5.20 7.97 5.96
CA ALA A 100 5.13 9.29 6.58
C ALA A 100 3.70 9.60 7.11
N GLU A 101 2.65 9.22 6.38
CA GLU A 101 1.26 9.31 6.86
C GLU A 101 1.08 8.56 8.18
N HIS A 102 1.62 7.33 8.28
CA HIS A 102 1.51 6.51 9.48
C HIS A 102 2.26 7.15 10.66
N ILE A 103 3.47 7.65 10.42
CA ILE A 103 4.26 8.34 11.45
C ILE A 103 3.49 9.55 11.99
N VAL A 104 2.98 10.41 11.11
CA VAL A 104 2.26 11.63 11.50
C VAL A 104 0.95 11.26 12.21
N SER A 105 0.19 10.33 11.66
CA SER A 105 -1.11 9.94 12.21
C SER A 105 -0.99 9.24 13.56
N GLY A 106 -0.01 8.33 13.71
CA GLY A 106 0.31 7.69 14.99
C GLY A 106 0.76 8.71 16.04
N THR A 107 1.59 9.68 15.64
CA THR A 107 2.03 10.78 16.51
C THR A 107 0.86 11.65 16.97
N VAL A 108 -0.04 12.03 16.05
CA VAL A 108 -1.24 12.81 16.38
C VAL A 108 -2.14 12.06 17.37
N HIS A 109 -2.38 10.78 17.12
CA HIS A 109 -3.20 9.94 18.00
C HIS A 109 -2.55 9.78 19.37
N ALA A 110 -1.24 9.50 19.44
CA ALA A 110 -0.52 9.32 20.70
C ALA A 110 -0.47 10.59 21.57
N LEU A 111 -0.30 11.77 20.95
CA LEU A 111 -0.18 13.04 21.69
C LEU A 111 -1.54 13.65 22.06
N TYR A 112 -2.54 13.52 21.19
CA TYR A 112 -3.78 14.28 21.29
C TYR A 112 -5.06 13.43 21.23
N GLY A 113 -4.95 12.13 20.96
CA GLY A 113 -6.08 11.22 20.86
C GLY A 113 -6.98 11.48 19.64
N TYR A 114 -6.49 12.21 18.63
CA TYR A 114 -7.25 12.47 17.40
C TYR A 114 -7.01 11.36 16.38
N ASP A 115 -8.06 11.02 15.67
CA ASP A 115 -8.05 9.97 14.65
C ASP A 115 -7.88 10.59 13.26
N ASN A 116 -7.12 9.91 12.41
CA ASN A 116 -7.07 10.23 10.99
C ASN A 116 -8.38 9.76 10.34
N VAL A 117 -9.16 10.71 9.83
CA VAL A 117 -10.47 10.49 9.20
C VAL A 117 -10.44 10.68 7.68
N GLY A 118 -9.30 11.12 7.13
CA GLY A 118 -9.11 11.35 5.71
C GLY A 118 -7.63 11.35 5.34
N PHE A 119 -7.32 10.76 4.19
CA PHE A 119 -5.97 10.76 3.63
C PHE A 119 -6.06 10.85 2.11
N HIS A 120 -5.33 11.78 1.54
CA HIS A 120 -5.20 11.94 0.10
C HIS A 120 -3.73 12.04 -0.28
N MET A 121 -3.29 11.14 -1.16
CA MET A 121 -1.97 11.16 -1.76
C MET A 121 -2.08 11.72 -3.18
N GLY A 122 -1.86 13.03 -3.32
CA GLY A 122 -1.76 13.70 -4.61
C GLY A 122 -0.35 13.61 -5.19
N GLU A 123 -0.18 14.09 -6.43
CA GLU A 123 1.13 14.14 -7.09
C GLU A 123 2.03 15.26 -6.53
N GLU A 124 1.43 16.38 -6.11
CA GLU A 124 2.16 17.56 -5.59
C GLU A 124 2.12 17.67 -4.07
N GLU A 125 1.02 17.22 -3.45
CA GLU A 125 0.81 17.34 -2.02
C GLU A 125 0.10 16.13 -1.42
N ILE A 126 0.27 15.99 -0.10
CA ILE A 126 -0.37 14.96 0.69
C ILE A 126 -1.14 15.64 1.81
N THR A 127 -2.40 15.26 1.97
CA THR A 127 -3.25 15.82 3.02
C THR A 127 -3.75 14.72 3.95
N MET A 128 -3.89 15.09 5.22
CA MET A 128 -4.40 14.25 6.28
C MET A 128 -5.44 15.04 7.07
N ASP A 129 -6.64 14.48 7.19
CA ASP A 129 -7.73 15.06 7.96
C ASP A 129 -7.82 14.37 9.32
N PHE A 130 -7.95 15.17 10.38
CA PHE A 130 -8.03 14.67 11.76
C PHE A 130 -9.37 15.03 12.39
N SER A 131 -9.86 14.17 13.30
CA SER A 131 -11.13 14.37 14.01
C SER A 131 -11.14 15.54 14.99
N GLY A 132 -9.99 16.17 15.23
CA GLY A 132 -9.82 17.33 16.10
C GLY A 132 -9.00 18.45 15.45
N ARG A 133 -9.12 19.67 15.99
CA ARG A 133 -8.36 20.83 15.51
C ARG A 133 -6.98 20.89 16.16
N LEU A 134 -5.96 21.04 15.33
CA LEU A 134 -4.57 21.21 15.76
C LEU A 134 -4.17 22.69 15.71
N SER A 135 -3.65 23.21 16.81
CA SER A 135 -3.02 24.54 16.82
C SER A 135 -1.65 24.52 16.15
N THR A 136 -1.14 25.67 15.74
CA THR A 136 0.21 25.81 15.15
C THR A 136 1.31 25.25 16.05
N LYS A 137 1.18 25.40 17.38
CA LYS A 137 2.14 24.82 18.34
C LYS A 137 2.11 23.29 18.34
N GLN A 138 0.92 22.70 18.23
CA GLN A 138 0.76 21.25 18.15
C GLN A 138 1.30 20.72 16.82
N LEU A 139 1.05 21.42 15.70
CA LEU A 139 1.61 21.04 14.39
C LEU A 139 3.14 21.02 14.40
N ALA A 140 3.79 22.05 14.97
CA ALA A 140 5.24 22.08 15.12
C ALA A 140 5.78 20.97 16.03
N GLU A 141 5.03 20.57 17.06
CA GLU A 141 5.37 19.42 17.90
C GLU A 141 5.30 18.11 17.12
N ILE A 142 4.20 17.90 16.38
CA ILE A 142 3.98 16.71 15.55
C ILE A 142 5.10 16.58 14.51
N GLU A 143 5.42 17.65 13.79
CA GLU A 143 6.50 17.67 12.81
C GLU A 143 7.84 17.28 13.44
N ARG A 144 8.17 17.81 14.62
CA ARG A 144 9.41 17.48 15.31
C ARG A 144 9.47 16.01 15.72
N GLN A 145 8.37 15.46 16.25
CA GLN A 145 8.31 14.06 16.67
C GLN A 145 8.35 13.11 15.46
N ALA A 146 7.67 13.46 14.36
CA ALA A 146 7.72 12.70 13.11
C ALA A 146 9.15 12.64 12.55
N ASN A 147 9.83 13.78 12.46
CA ASN A 147 11.24 13.82 12.04
C ASN A 147 12.16 13.04 12.98
N ARG A 148 11.87 13.02 14.30
CA ARG A 148 12.62 12.21 15.26
C ARG A 148 12.44 10.71 15.00
N ALA A 149 11.23 10.26 14.65
CA ALA A 149 10.97 8.88 14.27
C ALA A 149 11.78 8.48 13.02
N VAL A 150 11.78 9.33 12.00
CA VAL A 150 12.59 9.14 10.78
C VAL A 150 14.08 9.09 11.12
N TYR A 151 14.59 10.04 11.91
CA TYR A 151 16.00 10.09 12.30
C TYR A 151 16.43 8.88 13.13
N ALA A 152 15.50 8.30 13.89
CA ALA A 152 15.76 7.09 14.68
C ALA A 152 15.85 5.82 13.81
N ASP A 153 15.51 5.88 12.52
CA ASP A 153 15.62 4.76 11.58
C ASP A 153 14.89 3.52 12.13
N LEU A 154 13.65 3.70 12.57
CA LEU A 154 12.88 2.67 13.24
C LEU A 154 12.43 1.59 12.25
N PRO A 155 12.48 0.30 12.60
CA PRO A 155 11.99 -0.74 11.70
C PRO A 155 10.48 -0.61 11.47
N VAL A 156 10.07 -0.84 10.23
CA VAL A 156 8.68 -1.03 9.84
C VAL A 156 8.42 -2.52 9.71
N GLU A 157 7.63 -3.06 10.63
CA GLU A 157 7.34 -4.49 10.74
C GLU A 157 5.94 -4.80 10.19
N ILE A 158 5.83 -5.90 9.44
CA ILE A 158 4.55 -6.36 8.88
C ILE A 158 4.18 -7.67 9.56
N SER A 159 2.93 -7.78 10.00
CA SER A 159 2.37 -9.02 10.55
C SER A 159 0.97 -9.29 10.02
N PHE A 160 0.59 -10.56 9.97
CA PHE A 160 -0.72 -11.01 9.49
C PHE A 160 -1.45 -11.72 10.63
N HIS A 161 -2.70 -11.34 10.84
CA HIS A 161 -3.51 -11.81 11.95
C HIS A 161 -4.85 -12.31 11.43
N GLU A 162 -5.25 -13.51 11.86
CA GLU A 162 -6.57 -14.06 11.55
C GLU A 162 -7.68 -13.25 12.24
N PRO A 163 -8.90 -13.18 11.69
CA PRO A 163 -10.04 -12.59 12.38
C PRO A 163 -10.20 -13.15 13.80
N GLY A 164 -10.30 -12.27 14.80
CA GLY A 164 -10.42 -12.66 16.21
C GLY A 164 -9.10 -12.93 16.94
N SER A 165 -7.95 -13.02 16.24
CA SER A 165 -6.63 -13.15 16.89
C SER A 165 -6.04 -11.83 17.39
N LEU A 166 -6.76 -10.72 17.20
CA LEU A 166 -6.34 -9.36 17.56
C LEU A 166 -6.74 -8.94 18.98
N GLU A 167 -7.28 -9.87 19.79
CA GLU A 167 -7.66 -9.57 21.17
C GLU A 167 -6.44 -9.12 21.99
N GLY A 168 -6.55 -7.96 22.64
CA GLY A 168 -5.44 -7.36 23.41
C GLY A 168 -4.38 -6.62 22.59
N ILE A 169 -4.48 -6.63 21.25
CA ILE A 169 -3.60 -5.85 20.38
C ILE A 169 -4.25 -4.48 20.12
N SER A 170 -3.62 -3.41 20.59
CA SER A 170 -4.02 -2.05 20.21
C SER A 170 -3.45 -1.72 18.83
N TYR A 171 -4.31 -1.28 17.91
CA TYR A 171 -3.98 -0.81 16.57
C TYR A 171 -5.03 0.18 16.07
N ARG A 172 -4.66 1.03 15.11
CA ARG A 172 -5.58 1.91 14.39
C ARG A 172 -6.15 1.19 13.16
N SER A 173 -7.42 1.44 12.84
CA SER A 173 -8.02 0.98 11.59
C SER A 173 -8.99 2.02 11.05
N LYS A 174 -9.00 2.20 9.73
CA LYS A 174 -9.97 3.05 9.02
C LYS A 174 -11.19 2.28 8.52
N LYS A 175 -11.20 0.94 8.63
CA LYS A 175 -12.27 0.07 8.10
C LYS A 175 -12.60 -1.07 9.05
N GLU A 176 -13.82 -1.60 8.95
CA GLU A 176 -14.15 -2.89 9.54
C GLU A 176 -13.37 -4.00 8.83
N LEU A 177 -12.84 -4.94 9.61
CA LEU A 177 -11.93 -5.98 9.15
C LEU A 177 -12.64 -7.33 9.22
N THR A 178 -12.95 -7.91 8.06
CA THR A 178 -13.71 -9.18 7.94
C THR A 178 -12.84 -10.36 7.46
N SER A 179 -11.57 -10.10 7.17
CA SER A 179 -10.59 -11.05 6.64
C SER A 179 -9.27 -10.94 7.41
N VAL A 180 -8.26 -11.71 6.98
CA VAL A 180 -6.89 -11.62 7.51
C VAL A 180 -6.43 -10.17 7.52
N VAL A 181 -6.00 -9.71 8.68
CA VAL A 181 -5.59 -8.34 8.93
C VAL A 181 -4.09 -8.23 8.78
N ARG A 182 -3.66 -7.42 7.81
CA ARG A 182 -2.27 -7.00 7.69
C ARG A 182 -2.04 -5.77 8.57
N LEU A 183 -1.23 -5.93 9.61
CA LEU A 183 -0.78 -4.84 10.47
C LEU A 183 0.60 -4.38 10.04
N VAL A 184 0.75 -3.06 9.94
CA VAL A 184 2.02 -2.37 9.75
C VAL A 184 2.34 -1.65 11.05
N GLU A 185 3.51 -1.96 11.62
CA GLU A 185 3.99 -1.38 12.87
C GLU A 185 5.29 -0.60 12.64
N ILE A 186 5.26 0.68 12.98
CA ILE A 186 6.45 1.50 13.15
C ILE A 186 6.72 1.54 14.64
N LYS A 187 7.73 0.79 15.10
CA LYS A 187 7.90 0.46 16.51
C LYS A 187 7.85 1.68 17.43
N GLY A 188 6.86 1.72 18.32
CA GLY A 188 6.67 2.80 19.29
C GLY A 188 6.11 4.11 18.74
N VAL A 189 5.71 4.14 17.46
CA VAL A 189 5.13 5.32 16.79
C VAL A 189 3.70 5.01 16.35
N ASP A 190 3.50 3.95 15.59
CA ASP A 190 2.19 3.60 15.05
C ASP A 190 2.05 2.09 14.85
N ARG A 191 0.83 1.59 15.03
CA ARG A 191 0.42 0.25 14.58
C ARG A 191 -0.93 0.38 13.92
N CYS A 192 -0.99 0.10 12.62
CA CYS A 192 -2.18 0.36 11.81
C CYS A 192 -2.50 -0.82 10.88
N ALA A 193 -3.78 -1.12 10.72
CA ALA A 193 -4.24 -2.05 9.70
C ALA A 193 -4.13 -1.38 8.32
N CYS A 194 -3.19 -1.87 7.50
CA CYS A 194 -2.90 -1.28 6.19
C CYS A 194 -2.48 -2.34 5.17
N CYS A 195 -3.01 -2.23 3.95
CA CYS A 195 -2.68 -3.12 2.82
C CYS A 195 -1.57 -2.57 1.90
N ALA A 196 -1.19 -1.30 2.05
CA ALA A 196 -0.24 -0.66 1.16
C ALA A 196 1.21 -1.11 1.42
N PRO A 197 2.08 -1.09 0.40
CA PRO A 197 3.52 -1.25 0.58
C PRO A 197 4.11 -0.09 1.40
N HIS A 198 5.08 -0.41 2.26
CA HIS A 198 5.79 0.56 3.10
C HIS A 198 7.30 0.40 2.94
N VAL A 199 8.05 1.47 3.20
CA VAL A 199 9.51 1.37 3.35
C VAL A 199 9.84 0.47 4.54
N ALA A 200 11.00 -0.18 4.50
CA ALA A 200 11.42 -1.09 5.56
C ALA A 200 11.81 -0.37 6.88
N ARG A 201 12.17 0.92 6.79
CA ARG A 201 12.67 1.75 7.90
C ARG A 201 12.36 3.23 7.63
#